data_AF-A0A4P5QR94-F1
#
_entry.id   AF-A0A4P5QR94-F1
#
_cell.length_a   1.000
_cell.length_b   1.000
_cell.length_c   1.000
_cell.angle_alpha   90.00
_cell.angle_beta   90.00
_cell.angle_gamma   90.00
#
_symmetry.space_group_name_H-M   'P 1'
#
loop_
_entity.id
_entity.type
_entity.pdbx_description
1 polymer ?
#
loop_
_entity_poly.entity_id
_entity_poly.type
_entity_poly.pdbx_seq_one_letter_code
_entity_poly.pdbx_strand_id
1 'polypeptide(L)'
;MSPQSGTILLEQIAPRLRAVIPKAVKTVGAEDAEELLQDAMTIAAQMLHRVEETGKKVTPGNIAYYVILHMKSGRRSQSATRTDVMAPGTQLDDKSCVLSFGEEVGYDPELDEPITLGELLASEHEDPSQAGARNLDWELFLSTHDYRYGVILKGMAEGRTLKDTTAAQNEWYPGMWALKNRMAEEVREYMGEEAIAESVRTPRWKASIAVDREKTACRSERKARTQRGSR
;
A
#
# COMPACT_ATOMS: atom_id res chain seq x y z
N MET A 1 -30.51 14.74 23.91
CA MET A 1 -30.23 16.19 24.05
C MET A 1 -31.52 16.97 23.83
N SER A 2 -31.83 17.96 24.67
CA SER A 2 -33.03 18.79 24.51
C SER A 2 -32.89 19.79 23.35
N PRO A 3 -34.00 20.29 22.79
CA PRO A 3 -33.97 21.36 21.77
C PRO A 3 -33.25 22.62 22.24
N GLN A 4 -33.37 22.98 23.53
CA GLN A 4 -32.73 24.15 24.11
C GLN A 4 -31.20 24.03 24.10
N SER A 5 -30.67 22.84 24.41
CA SER A 5 -29.22 22.58 24.29
C SER A 5 -28.75 22.57 22.84
N GLY A 6 -29.59 22.15 21.91
CA GLY A 6 -29.32 22.28 20.47
C GLY A 6 -29.13 23.75 20.05
N THR A 7 -30.00 24.64 20.52
CA THR A 7 -29.86 26.09 20.28
C THR A 7 -28.57 26.64 20.89
N ILE A 8 -28.26 26.28 22.14
CA ILE A 8 -27.00 26.69 22.80
C ILE A 8 -25.77 26.21 22.02
N LEU A 9 -25.80 24.97 21.53
CA LEU A 9 -24.71 24.38 20.73
C LEU A 9 -24.45 25.19 19.47
N LEU A 10 -25.50 25.50 18.69
CA LEU A 10 -25.36 26.20 17.41
C LEU A 10 -25.08 27.69 17.56
N GLU A 11 -25.76 28.38 18.47
CA GLU A 11 -25.69 29.84 18.57
C GLU A 11 -24.53 30.33 19.44
N GLN A 12 -24.13 29.56 20.46
CA GLN A 12 -23.17 30.04 21.46
C GLN A 12 -21.86 29.28 21.45
N ILE A 13 -21.88 27.96 21.20
CA ILE A 13 -20.68 27.12 21.25
C ILE A 13 -19.99 27.07 19.88
N ALA A 14 -20.73 26.78 18.80
CA ALA A 14 -20.17 26.65 17.45
C ALA A 14 -19.36 27.86 16.99
N PRO A 15 -19.81 29.13 17.18
CA PRO A 15 -19.04 30.29 16.76
C PRO A 15 -17.70 30.43 17.51
N ARG A 16 -17.69 30.05 18.79
CA ARG A 16 -16.46 30.08 19.62
C ARG A 16 -15.47 29.04 19.15
N LEU A 17 -15.95 27.84 18.84
CA LEU A 17 -15.13 26.76 18.31
C LEU A 17 -14.55 27.15 16.94
N ARG A 18 -15.37 27.65 16.02
CA ARG A 18 -14.94 28.10 14.69
C ARG A 18 -13.86 29.19 14.76
N ALA A 19 -13.95 30.11 15.72
CA ALA A 19 -12.96 31.17 15.88
C ALA A 19 -11.61 30.69 16.45
N VAL A 20 -11.61 29.64 17.28
CA VAL A 20 -10.45 29.22 18.08
C VAL A 20 -9.74 28.01 17.48
N ILE A 21 -10.46 27.05 16.90
CA ILE A 21 -9.90 25.79 16.38
C ILE A 21 -8.76 26.02 15.38
N PRO A 22 -8.90 26.87 14.34
CA PRO A 22 -7.82 27.08 13.36
C PRO A 22 -6.54 27.66 13.95
N LYS A 23 -6.61 28.30 15.14
CA LYS A 23 -5.48 28.98 15.78
C LYS A 23 -4.84 28.15 16.89
N ALA A 24 -5.66 27.36 17.60
CA ALA A 24 -5.25 26.72 18.84
C ALA A 24 -5.06 25.20 18.73
N VAL A 25 -5.60 24.57 17.69
CA VAL A 25 -5.56 23.13 17.47
C VAL A 25 -4.64 22.85 16.27
N LYS A 26 -3.59 22.05 16.47
CA LYS A 26 -2.64 21.69 15.40
C LYS A 26 -3.24 20.59 14.53
N THR A 27 -3.29 20.71 13.22
CA THR A 27 -3.71 19.62 12.33
C THR A 27 -2.74 18.44 12.38
N VAL A 28 -3.26 17.22 12.19
CA VAL A 28 -2.47 15.99 12.08
C VAL A 28 -2.73 15.37 10.71
N GLY A 29 -1.67 15.13 9.93
CA GLY A 29 -1.80 14.54 8.59
C GLY A 29 -2.55 15.46 7.62
N ALA A 30 -3.62 14.93 7.02
CA ALA A 30 -4.42 15.62 5.99
C ALA A 30 -5.68 16.33 6.54
N GLU A 31 -5.84 16.42 7.87
CA GLU A 31 -6.98 17.06 8.50
C GLU A 31 -7.15 18.53 8.08
N ASP A 32 -8.39 18.96 7.86
CA ASP A 32 -8.73 20.36 7.65
C ASP A 32 -9.45 21.01 8.85
N ALA A 33 -9.56 22.35 8.83
CA ALA A 33 -10.14 23.10 9.93
C ALA A 33 -11.65 22.87 10.10
N GLU A 34 -12.36 22.50 9.04
CA GLU A 34 -13.80 22.21 9.06
C GLU A 34 -14.07 20.81 9.62
N GLU A 35 -13.26 19.81 9.28
CA GLU A 35 -13.26 18.48 9.89
C GLU A 35 -13.03 18.59 11.40
N LEU A 36 -12.04 19.37 11.83
CA LEU A 36 -11.79 19.64 13.24
C LEU A 36 -12.96 20.34 13.93
N LEU A 37 -13.68 21.22 13.22
CA LEU A 37 -14.87 21.86 13.74
C LEU A 37 -16.01 20.85 13.91
N GLN A 38 -16.21 19.93 12.96
CA GLN A 38 -17.22 18.88 13.05
C GLN A 38 -16.98 17.93 14.23
N ASP A 39 -15.72 17.52 14.45
CA ASP A 39 -15.34 16.71 15.60
C ASP A 39 -15.60 17.44 16.92
N ALA A 40 -15.17 18.70 16.99
CA ALA A 40 -15.38 19.53 18.17
C ALA A 40 -16.89 19.74 18.47
N MET A 41 -17.71 19.89 17.44
CA MET A 41 -19.17 20.00 17.58
C MET A 41 -19.79 18.71 18.11
N THR A 42 -19.28 17.56 17.69
CA THR A 42 -19.73 16.25 18.16
C THR A 42 -19.40 16.04 19.64
N ILE A 43 -18.18 16.40 20.05
CA ILE A 43 -17.74 16.36 21.46
C ILE A 43 -18.59 17.33 22.30
N ALA A 44 -18.83 18.53 21.80
CA ALA A 44 -19.66 19.52 22.48
C ALA A 44 -21.10 19.04 22.70
N ALA A 45 -21.70 18.40 21.69
CA ALA A 45 -23.04 17.82 21.77
C ALA A 45 -23.12 16.70 22.82
N GLN A 46 -22.11 15.83 22.87
CA GLN A 46 -22.03 14.77 23.89
C GLN A 46 -21.86 15.33 25.30
N MET A 47 -21.02 16.36 25.47
CA MET A 47 -20.85 17.03 26.75
C MET A 47 -22.16 17.68 27.22
N LEU A 48 -22.86 18.39 26.33
CA LEU A 48 -24.17 18.98 26.62
C LEU A 48 -25.18 17.91 27.05
N HIS A 49 -25.28 16.81 26.30
CA HIS A 49 -26.20 15.74 26.63
C HIS A 49 -25.94 15.13 28.02
N ARG A 50 -24.68 14.87 28.37
CA ARG A 50 -24.31 14.35 29.69
C ARG A 50 -24.58 15.36 30.82
N VAL A 51 -24.37 16.64 30.54
CA VAL A 51 -24.67 17.71 31.51
C VAL A 51 -26.17 17.80 31.78
N GLU A 52 -27.00 17.66 30.74
CA GLU A 52 -28.46 17.57 30.89
C GLU A 52 -28.86 16.36 31.73
N GLU A 53 -28.32 15.17 31.43
CA GLU A 53 -28.62 13.93 32.16
C GLU A 53 -28.23 14.03 33.64
N THR A 54 -27.12 14.69 33.93
CA THR A 54 -26.63 14.86 35.32
C THR A 54 -27.22 16.06 36.05
N GLY A 55 -28.02 16.91 35.37
CA GLY A 55 -28.63 18.11 35.93
C GLY A 55 -27.63 19.19 36.37
N LYS A 56 -26.39 19.17 35.86
CA LYS A 56 -25.35 20.15 36.23
C LYS A 56 -25.58 21.46 35.49
N LYS A 57 -25.34 22.59 36.16
CA LYS A 57 -25.33 23.92 35.53
C LYS A 57 -23.93 24.23 35.02
N VAL A 58 -23.78 24.34 33.70
CA VAL A 58 -22.52 24.74 33.06
C VAL A 58 -22.77 25.89 32.09
N THR A 59 -21.75 26.72 31.86
CA THR A 59 -21.82 27.76 30.85
C THR A 59 -21.38 27.23 29.49
N PRO A 60 -21.87 27.78 28.38
CA PRO A 60 -21.43 27.43 27.03
C PRO A 60 -19.92 27.67 26.82
N GLY A 61 -19.36 28.67 27.52
CA GLY A 61 -17.93 28.93 27.53
C GLY A 61 -17.10 27.82 28.18
N ASN A 62 -17.59 27.24 29.28
CA ASN A 62 -16.91 26.11 29.92
C ASN A 62 -16.88 24.90 28.99
N ILE A 63 -17.99 24.60 28.30
CA ILE A 63 -18.05 23.50 27.34
C ILE A 63 -17.06 23.75 26.20
N ALA A 64 -17.07 24.94 25.59
CA ALA A 64 -16.13 25.27 24.53
C ALA A 64 -14.66 25.12 24.97
N TYR A 65 -14.34 25.56 26.20
CA TYR A 65 -13.00 25.39 26.78
C TYR A 65 -12.59 23.93 26.89
N TYR A 66 -13.43 23.07 27.47
CA TYR A 66 -13.13 21.65 27.63
C TYR A 66 -13.08 20.91 26.29
N VAL A 67 -13.93 21.29 25.33
CA VAL A 67 -13.86 20.77 23.96
C VAL A 67 -12.51 21.10 23.33
N ILE A 68 -12.06 22.35 23.40
CA ILE A 68 -10.74 22.75 22.86
C ILE A 68 -9.61 21.98 23.56
N LEU A 69 -9.70 21.78 24.88
CA LEU A 69 -8.73 20.99 25.62
C LEU A 69 -8.68 19.54 25.12
N HIS A 70 -9.84 18.94 24.84
CA HIS A 70 -9.93 17.62 24.22
C HIS A 70 -9.30 17.61 22.82
N MET A 71 -9.61 18.59 21.96
CA MET A 71 -9.05 18.69 20.61
C MET A 71 -7.52 18.86 20.60
N LYS A 72 -6.97 19.54 21.61
CA LYS A 72 -5.51 19.71 21.80
C LYS A 72 -4.79 18.42 22.19
N SER A 73 -5.50 17.45 22.78
CA SER A 73 -4.91 16.15 23.12
C SER A 73 -4.56 15.29 21.90
N GLY A 74 -4.97 15.70 20.69
CA GLY A 74 -4.76 14.95 19.45
C GLY A 74 -5.74 13.77 19.27
N ARG A 75 -6.65 13.54 20.22
CA ARG A 75 -7.65 12.47 20.17
C ARG A 75 -8.94 13.02 19.56
N ARG A 76 -9.10 12.84 18.25
CA ARG A 76 -10.13 13.52 17.45
C ARG A 76 -11.29 12.62 17.02
N SER A 77 -11.03 11.32 16.90
CA SER A 77 -12.04 10.26 16.74
C SER A 77 -12.10 9.36 17.97
N GLN A 78 -13.27 8.77 18.27
CA GLN A 78 -13.48 7.88 19.44
C GLN A 78 -12.83 6.49 19.31
N SER A 79 -11.89 6.32 18.39
CA SER A 79 -11.11 5.09 18.30
C SER A 79 -10.05 5.09 19.41
N ALA A 80 -10.45 4.65 20.60
CA ALA A 80 -9.53 4.21 21.66
C ALA A 80 -9.65 2.70 21.86
N THR A 81 -10.07 1.99 20.81
CA THR A 81 -10.12 0.55 20.82
C THR A 81 -8.71 -0.01 20.70
N ARG A 82 -8.51 -1.21 21.25
CA ARG A 82 -7.26 -1.96 21.18
C ARG A 82 -6.87 -2.42 19.76
N THR A 83 -7.64 -2.01 18.76
CA THR A 83 -7.40 -2.26 17.33
C THR A 83 -6.71 -1.07 16.66
N ASP A 84 -6.71 0.10 17.29
CA ASP A 84 -6.03 1.28 16.79
C ASP A 84 -4.57 1.25 17.26
N VAL A 85 -3.65 1.16 16.30
CA VAL A 85 -2.21 1.10 16.55
C VAL A 85 -1.71 2.37 17.27
N MET A 86 -2.37 3.50 17.09
CA MET A 86 -2.00 4.76 17.74
C MET A 86 -2.67 4.96 19.10
N ALA A 87 -3.57 4.06 19.52
CA ALA A 87 -4.19 4.16 20.83
C ALA A 87 -3.20 3.77 21.95
N PRO A 88 -3.10 4.54 23.05
CA PRO A 88 -2.16 4.26 24.14
C PRO A 88 -2.33 2.86 24.75
N GLY A 89 -3.57 2.36 24.86
CA GLY A 89 -3.82 1.01 25.37
C GLY A 89 -3.26 -0.09 24.47
N THR A 90 -3.25 0.13 23.16
CA THR A 90 -2.67 -0.79 22.18
C THR A 90 -1.14 -0.74 22.21
N GLN A 91 -0.57 0.46 22.30
CA GLN A 91 0.88 0.67 22.42
C GLN A 91 1.44 0.12 23.73
N LEU A 92 0.67 0.14 24.82
CA LEU A 92 1.06 -0.43 26.11
C LEU A 92 0.93 -1.96 26.14
N ASP A 93 -0.04 -2.51 25.43
CA ASP A 93 -0.25 -3.96 25.35
C ASP A 93 0.72 -4.65 24.38
N ASP A 94 1.43 -3.88 23.55
CA ASP A 94 2.36 -4.34 22.50
C ASP A 94 1.71 -5.35 21.51
N LYS A 95 0.38 -5.27 21.35
CA LYS A 95 -0.37 -6.17 20.46
C LYS A 95 -0.40 -5.71 19.00
N SER A 96 -0.15 -4.43 18.76
CA SER A 96 0.08 -3.92 17.41
C SER A 96 0.98 -2.69 17.44
N CYS A 97 1.81 -2.56 16.41
CA CYS A 97 2.82 -1.53 16.27
C CYS A 97 2.82 -0.99 14.83
N VAL A 98 3.30 0.24 14.64
CA VAL A 98 3.59 0.78 13.30
C VAL A 98 4.99 0.33 12.94
N LEU A 99 5.13 -0.39 11.83
CA LEU A 99 6.42 -0.75 11.25
C LEU A 99 6.69 0.09 10.00
N SER A 100 7.94 0.50 9.82
CA SER A 100 8.39 1.14 8.59
C SER A 100 8.66 0.09 7.51
N PHE A 101 8.48 0.42 6.23
CA PHE A 101 8.86 -0.49 5.15
C PHE A 101 10.36 -0.82 5.12
N GLY A 102 11.22 0.05 5.64
CA GLY A 102 12.65 -0.21 5.77
C GLY A 102 13.06 -0.94 7.06
N GLU A 103 12.09 -1.36 7.86
CA GLU A 103 12.35 -2.06 9.12
C GLU A 103 12.68 -3.53 8.87
N GLU A 104 13.72 -4.02 9.54
CA GLU A 104 14.18 -5.41 9.44
C GLU A 104 13.19 -6.31 10.17
N VAL A 105 12.52 -7.20 9.43
CA VAL A 105 11.49 -8.12 9.97
C VAL A 105 11.91 -9.59 9.89
N GLY A 106 13.02 -9.88 9.20
CA GLY A 106 13.52 -11.23 9.02
C GLY A 106 14.95 -11.23 8.53
N TYR A 107 15.43 -12.43 8.22
CA TYR A 107 16.80 -12.66 7.75
C TYR A 107 16.78 -13.70 6.65
N ASP A 108 17.46 -13.42 5.54
CA ASP A 108 17.64 -14.34 4.43
C ASP A 108 18.95 -15.13 4.63
N PRO A 109 18.88 -16.43 4.97
CA PRO A 109 20.09 -17.24 5.16
C PRO A 109 20.85 -17.54 3.86
N GLU A 110 20.22 -17.39 2.68
CA GLU A 110 20.89 -17.64 1.39
C GLU A 110 21.71 -16.43 0.95
N LEU A 111 21.20 -15.22 1.20
CA LEU A 111 21.86 -13.96 0.84
C LEU A 111 22.71 -13.37 1.98
N ASP A 112 22.64 -13.92 3.19
CA ASP A 112 23.31 -13.42 4.40
C ASP A 112 22.88 -11.97 4.77
N GLU A 113 21.67 -11.57 4.36
CA GLU A 113 21.16 -10.19 4.45
C GLU A 113 19.84 -10.09 5.26
N PRO A 114 19.61 -8.99 6.00
CA PRO A 114 18.33 -8.74 6.66
C PRO A 114 17.23 -8.45 5.62
N ILE A 115 16.05 -9.03 5.84
CA ILE A 115 14.85 -8.80 5.03
C ILE A 115 14.04 -7.68 5.65
N THR A 116 13.75 -6.65 4.85
CA THR A 116 12.88 -5.55 5.29
C THR A 116 11.41 -5.87 5.09
N LEU A 117 10.52 -5.20 5.84
CA LEU A 117 9.07 -5.37 5.69
C LEU A 117 8.59 -5.12 4.25
N GLY A 118 9.18 -4.12 3.58
CA GLY A 118 8.86 -3.80 2.19
C GLY A 118 9.18 -4.94 1.23
N GLU A 119 10.25 -5.68 1.48
CA GLU A 119 10.65 -6.83 0.65
C GLU A 119 9.81 -8.06 0.93
N LEU A 120 9.48 -8.32 2.20
CA LEU A 120 8.57 -9.39 2.58
C LEU A 120 7.18 -9.21 1.92
N LEU A 121 6.71 -7.97 1.82
CA LEU A 121 5.43 -7.64 1.19
C LEU A 121 5.51 -7.50 -0.34
N ALA A 122 6.70 -7.34 -0.90
CA ALA A 122 6.91 -7.28 -2.34
C ALA A 122 6.74 -8.68 -2.94
N SER A 123 5.49 -9.05 -3.23
CA SER A 123 5.18 -10.27 -3.96
C SER A 123 5.77 -10.22 -5.37
N GLU A 124 6.66 -11.16 -5.68
CA GLU A 124 7.12 -11.39 -7.06
C GLU A 124 6.12 -12.23 -7.87
N HIS A 125 5.13 -12.83 -7.20
CA HIS A 125 4.08 -13.55 -7.87
C HIS A 125 3.22 -12.60 -8.69
N GLU A 126 2.97 -13.00 -9.93
CA GLU A 126 2.02 -12.36 -10.81
C GLU A 126 0.64 -12.28 -10.14
N ASP A 127 -0.06 -11.16 -10.32
CA ASP A 127 -1.44 -11.01 -9.88
C ASP A 127 -2.30 -12.12 -10.51
N PRO A 128 -3.05 -12.92 -9.71
CA PRO A 128 -3.94 -13.96 -10.22
C PRO A 128 -4.90 -13.48 -11.32
N SER A 129 -5.31 -12.21 -11.27
CA SER A 129 -6.19 -11.63 -12.29
C SER A 129 -5.47 -11.46 -13.63
N GLN A 130 -4.22 -11.01 -13.60
CA GLN A 130 -3.35 -10.86 -14.77
C GLN A 130 -2.97 -12.23 -15.35
N ALA A 131 -2.64 -13.19 -14.49
CA ALA A 131 -2.38 -14.57 -14.90
C ALA A 131 -3.61 -15.18 -15.59
N GLY A 132 -4.81 -14.94 -15.04
CA GLY A 132 -6.07 -15.37 -15.64
C GLY A 132 -6.33 -14.73 -17.01
N ALA A 133 -6.17 -13.42 -17.13
CA ALA A 133 -6.34 -12.70 -18.40
C ALA A 133 -5.39 -13.21 -19.48
N ARG A 134 -4.11 -13.37 -19.14
CA ARG A 134 -3.07 -13.88 -20.05
C ARG A 134 -3.38 -15.30 -20.53
N ASN A 135 -3.90 -16.16 -19.64
CA ASN A 135 -4.30 -17.52 -20.01
C ASN A 135 -5.45 -17.51 -21.02
N LEU A 136 -6.46 -16.63 -20.83
CA LEU A 136 -7.57 -16.47 -21.78
C LEU A 136 -7.07 -15.98 -23.15
N ASP A 137 -6.14 -15.03 -23.17
CA ASP A 137 -5.55 -14.52 -24.41
C ASP A 137 -4.76 -15.60 -25.16
N TRP A 138 -3.96 -16.40 -24.45
CA TRP A 138 -3.24 -17.53 -25.04
C TRP A 138 -4.18 -18.63 -25.53
N GLU A 139 -5.24 -18.97 -24.78
CA GLU A 139 -6.24 -19.95 -25.20
C GLU A 139 -6.95 -19.50 -26.47
N LEU A 140 -7.37 -18.23 -26.53
CA LEU A 140 -8.03 -17.66 -27.71
C LEU A 140 -7.09 -17.62 -28.91
N PHE A 141 -5.83 -17.20 -28.71
CA PHE A 141 -4.81 -17.21 -29.76
C PHE A 141 -4.58 -18.63 -30.29
N LEU A 142 -4.37 -19.62 -29.43
CA LEU A 142 -4.16 -21.00 -29.85
C LEU A 142 -5.39 -21.62 -30.52
N SER A 143 -6.59 -21.25 -30.10
CA SER A 143 -7.85 -21.77 -30.69
C SER A 143 -8.09 -21.28 -32.12
N THR A 144 -7.51 -20.13 -32.49
CA THR A 144 -7.67 -19.49 -33.80
C THR A 144 -6.57 -19.85 -34.79
N HIS A 145 -5.49 -20.52 -34.35
CA HIS A 145 -4.32 -20.86 -35.16
C HIS A 145 -4.13 -22.38 -35.31
N ASP A 146 -3.23 -22.78 -36.21
CA ASP A 146 -2.89 -24.18 -36.43
C ASP A 146 -2.34 -24.82 -35.13
N TYR A 147 -2.71 -26.08 -34.86
CA TYR A 147 -2.29 -26.83 -33.66
C TYR A 147 -0.76 -26.88 -33.51
N ARG A 148 -0.03 -26.77 -34.63
CA ARG A 148 1.42 -26.68 -34.67
C ARG A 148 2.00 -25.51 -33.86
N TYR A 149 1.26 -24.43 -33.67
CA TYR A 149 1.68 -23.30 -32.83
C TYR A 149 1.80 -23.75 -31.37
N GLY A 150 0.80 -24.51 -30.89
CA GLY A 150 0.81 -25.11 -29.56
C GLY A 150 1.96 -26.10 -29.38
N VAL A 151 2.29 -26.87 -30.43
CA VAL A 151 3.44 -27.79 -30.44
C VAL A 151 4.77 -27.03 -30.27
N ILE A 152 4.96 -25.94 -31.02
CA ILE A 152 6.16 -25.10 -30.91
C ILE A 152 6.26 -24.49 -29.51
N LEU A 153 5.17 -23.87 -29.03
CA LEU A 153 5.14 -23.20 -27.73
C LEU A 153 5.39 -24.17 -26.57
N LYS A 154 4.75 -25.35 -26.59
CA LYS A 154 5.00 -26.39 -25.59
C LYS A 154 6.45 -26.85 -25.59
N GLY A 155 7.03 -27.09 -26.77
CA GLY A 155 8.43 -27.47 -26.90
C GLY A 155 9.37 -26.40 -26.34
N MET A 156 9.08 -25.12 -26.57
CA MET A 156 9.86 -24.00 -26.02
C MET A 156 9.69 -23.86 -24.50
N ALA A 157 8.48 -24.01 -23.97
CA ALA A 157 8.20 -23.93 -22.54
C ALA A 157 8.90 -25.04 -21.74
N GLU A 158 9.07 -26.22 -22.33
CA GLU A 158 9.81 -27.34 -21.75
C GLU A 158 11.34 -27.24 -21.97
N GLY A 159 11.82 -26.17 -22.61
CA GLY A 159 13.24 -25.93 -22.88
C GLY A 159 13.85 -26.79 -24.00
N ARG A 160 13.02 -27.42 -24.84
CA ARG A 160 13.51 -28.22 -25.97
C ARG A 160 13.91 -27.34 -27.14
N THR A 161 14.86 -27.83 -27.96
CA THR A 161 15.20 -27.14 -29.21
C THR A 161 14.13 -27.39 -30.26
N LEU A 162 13.96 -26.45 -31.20
CA LEU A 162 13.00 -26.60 -32.30
C LEU A 162 13.27 -27.88 -33.11
N LYS A 163 14.54 -28.27 -33.23
CA LYS A 163 14.97 -29.49 -33.93
C LYS A 163 14.42 -30.74 -33.24
N ASP A 164 14.49 -30.80 -31.92
CA ASP A 164 13.97 -31.93 -31.13
C ASP A 164 12.45 -32.01 -31.22
N THR A 165 11.77 -30.85 -31.17
CA THR A 165 10.31 -30.76 -31.33
C THR A 165 9.87 -31.21 -32.72
N THR A 166 10.60 -30.84 -33.78
CA THR A 166 10.29 -31.28 -35.16
C THR A 166 10.51 -32.76 -35.37
N ALA A 167 11.58 -33.31 -34.79
CA ALA A 167 11.88 -34.74 -34.86
C ALA A 167 10.81 -35.57 -34.14
N ALA A 168 10.34 -35.09 -32.98
CA ALA A 168 9.29 -35.76 -32.21
C ALA A 168 7.92 -35.81 -32.93
N GLN A 169 7.66 -34.84 -33.82
CA GLN A 169 6.39 -34.73 -34.56
C GLN A 169 6.49 -35.26 -36.01
N ASN A 170 7.67 -35.76 -36.40
CA ASN A 170 7.97 -36.21 -37.76
C ASN A 170 7.66 -35.15 -38.83
N GLU A 171 7.88 -33.87 -38.51
CA GLU A 171 7.61 -32.75 -39.40
C GLU A 171 8.89 -32.20 -40.04
N TRP A 172 8.71 -31.49 -41.17
CA TRP A 172 9.81 -30.90 -41.91
C TRP A 172 10.35 -29.64 -41.21
N TYR A 173 11.62 -29.70 -40.78
CA TYR A 173 12.27 -28.66 -39.97
C TYR A 173 12.24 -27.24 -40.57
N PRO A 174 12.59 -27.01 -41.86
CA PRO A 174 12.49 -25.67 -42.45
C PRO A 174 11.06 -25.10 -42.45
N GLY A 175 10.05 -25.96 -42.62
CA GLY A 175 8.65 -25.57 -42.54
C GLY A 175 8.26 -25.12 -41.14
N MET A 176 8.68 -25.86 -40.10
CA MET A 176 8.45 -25.48 -38.71
C MET A 176 9.20 -24.21 -38.31
N TRP A 177 10.40 -23.99 -38.86
CA TRP A 177 11.16 -22.76 -38.63
C TRP A 177 10.46 -21.54 -39.24
N ALA A 178 9.97 -21.65 -40.48
CA ALA A 178 9.16 -20.61 -41.11
C ALA A 178 7.87 -20.34 -40.32
N LEU A 179 7.23 -21.40 -39.81
CA LEU A 179 6.03 -21.31 -38.99
C LEU A 179 6.30 -20.60 -37.65
N LYS A 180 7.41 -20.90 -36.99
CA LYS A 180 7.84 -20.22 -35.76
C LYS A 180 8.02 -18.72 -35.98
N ASN A 181 8.62 -18.31 -37.08
CA ASN A 181 8.84 -16.89 -37.37
C ASN A 181 7.52 -16.16 -37.63
N ARG A 182 6.61 -16.78 -38.39
CA ARG A 182 5.26 -16.25 -38.61
C ARG A 182 4.49 -16.15 -37.30
N MET A 183 4.52 -17.19 -36.47
CA MET A 183 3.94 -17.19 -35.13
C MET A 183 4.48 -16.02 -34.29
N ALA A 184 5.78 -15.73 -34.34
CA ALA A 184 6.35 -14.63 -33.58
C ALA A 184 5.88 -13.24 -34.04
N GLU A 185 5.53 -13.08 -35.32
CA GLU A 185 4.94 -11.86 -35.87
C GLU A 185 3.47 -11.75 -35.46
N GLU A 186 2.70 -12.82 -35.62
CA GLU A 186 1.27 -12.87 -35.27
C GLU A 186 1.04 -12.70 -33.75
N VAL A 187 1.91 -13.27 -32.90
CA VAL A 187 1.87 -13.03 -31.45
C VAL A 187 2.13 -11.55 -31.13
N ARG A 188 3.08 -10.91 -31.83
CA ARG A 188 3.37 -9.47 -31.63
C ARG A 188 2.21 -8.59 -32.05
N GLU A 189 1.54 -8.92 -33.15
CA GLU A 189 0.36 -8.21 -33.63
C GLU A 189 -0.83 -8.41 -32.68
N TYR A 190 -1.05 -9.65 -32.22
CA TYR A 190 -2.20 -10.01 -31.38
C TYR A 190 -2.09 -9.49 -29.94
N MET A 191 -0.91 -9.67 -29.31
CA MET A 191 -0.71 -9.29 -27.90
C MET A 191 -0.23 -7.84 -27.73
N GLY A 192 0.25 -7.21 -28.80
CA GLY A 192 0.83 -5.87 -28.78
C GLY A 192 2.32 -5.87 -28.42
N GLU A 193 3.08 -5.06 -29.16
CA GLU A 193 4.53 -4.95 -28.99
C GLU A 193 4.93 -4.43 -27.59
N GLU A 194 4.14 -3.50 -27.04
CA GLU A 194 4.40 -2.92 -25.72
C GLU A 194 4.19 -3.93 -24.58
N ALA A 195 3.15 -4.76 -24.64
CA ALA A 195 2.87 -5.76 -23.61
C ALA A 195 3.98 -6.83 -23.56
N ILE A 196 4.47 -7.24 -24.73
CA ILE A 196 5.60 -8.18 -24.82
C ILE A 196 6.87 -7.53 -24.28
N ALA A 197 7.15 -6.27 -24.63
CA ALA A 197 8.31 -5.54 -24.12
C ALA A 197 8.24 -5.34 -22.59
N GLU A 198 7.05 -5.08 -22.05
CA GLU A 198 6.81 -4.91 -20.62
C GLU A 198 6.96 -6.23 -19.85
N SER A 199 6.57 -7.37 -20.43
CA SER A 199 6.70 -8.69 -19.82
C SER A 199 8.15 -9.09 -19.50
N VAL A 200 9.12 -8.56 -20.25
CA VAL A 200 10.57 -8.84 -20.07
C VAL A 200 11.23 -7.76 -19.20
N ARG A 201 10.55 -6.64 -18.95
CA ARG A 201 11.13 -5.48 -18.27
C ARG A 201 11.17 -5.70 -16.77
N THR A 202 12.36 -5.54 -16.17
CA THR A 202 12.46 -5.46 -14.70
C THR A 202 11.73 -4.21 -14.19
N PRO A 203 10.82 -4.33 -13.20
CA PRO A 203 10.09 -3.19 -12.67
C PRO A 203 11.04 -2.12 -12.11
N ARG A 204 10.74 -0.84 -12.41
CA ARG A 204 11.60 0.29 -11.97
C ARG A 204 11.76 0.37 -10.45
N TRP A 205 10.72 0.01 -9.69
CA TRP A 205 10.78 0.04 -8.23
C TRP A 205 11.81 -0.96 -7.68
N LYS A 206 11.99 -2.12 -8.32
CA LYS A 206 12.99 -3.12 -7.94
C LYS A 206 14.41 -2.60 -8.12
N ALA A 207 14.64 -1.88 -9.22
CA ALA A 207 15.91 -1.18 -9.44
C ALA A 207 16.15 -0.09 -8.37
N SER A 208 15.13 0.66 -7.98
CA SER A 208 15.24 1.66 -6.91
C SER A 208 15.60 1.06 -5.55
N ILE A 209 14.97 -0.07 -5.17
CA ILE A 209 15.28 -0.76 -3.91
C ILE A 209 16.73 -1.26 -3.90
N ALA A 210 17.19 -1.89 -4.98
CA ALA A 210 18.58 -2.35 -5.10
C ALA A 210 19.59 -1.20 -4.97
N VAL A 211 19.30 -0.07 -5.61
CA VAL A 211 20.14 1.15 -5.50
C VAL A 211 20.15 1.69 -4.06
N ASP A 212 19.01 1.69 -3.38
CA ASP A 212 18.92 2.20 -2.01
C ASP A 212 19.60 1.25 -1.00
N ARG A 213 19.59 -0.08 -1.24
CA ARG A 213 20.42 -1.05 -0.52
C ARG A 213 21.91 -0.74 -0.70
N GLU A 214 22.37 -0.58 -1.94
CA GLU A 214 23.79 -0.29 -2.24
C GLU A 214 24.25 1.01 -1.57
N LYS A 215 23.44 2.06 -1.62
CA LYS A 215 23.72 3.32 -0.90
C LYS A 215 23.80 3.12 0.61
N THR A 216 22.94 2.28 1.17
CA THR A 216 22.87 2.06 2.62
C THR A 216 24.04 1.21 3.09
N ALA A 217 24.39 0.15 2.36
CA ALA A 217 25.62 -0.62 2.55
C ALA A 217 26.87 0.27 2.46
N CYS A 218 27.00 1.10 1.42
CA CYS A 218 28.11 2.05 1.28
C CYS A 218 28.20 3.04 2.45
N ARG A 219 27.05 3.53 2.97
CA ARG A 219 27.02 4.42 4.15
C ARG A 219 27.48 3.68 5.41
N SER A 220 27.05 2.44 5.61
CA SER A 220 27.45 1.60 6.74
C SER A 220 28.95 1.28 6.71
N GLU A 221 29.50 0.92 5.54
CA GLU A 221 30.94 0.71 5.36
C GLU A 221 31.76 1.97 5.64
N ARG A 222 31.32 3.14 5.14
CA ARG A 222 31.99 4.42 5.43
C ARG A 222 32.01 4.71 6.92
N LYS A 223 30.89 4.51 7.63
CA LYS A 223 30.82 4.68 9.10
C LYS A 223 31.77 3.71 9.82
N ALA A 224 31.82 2.45 9.41
CA ALA A 224 32.70 1.44 9.99
C ALA A 224 34.19 1.78 9.78
N ARG A 225 34.56 2.31 8.60
CA ARG A 225 35.93 2.78 8.33
C ARG A 225 36.32 3.99 9.17
N THR A 226 35.44 4.98 9.32
CA THR A 226 35.69 6.16 10.16
C THR A 226 35.87 5.78 11.64
N GLN A 227 35.12 4.80 12.14
CA GLN A 227 35.26 4.32 13.53
C GLN A 227 36.55 3.51 13.76
N ARG A 228 37.06 2.78 12.76
CA ARG A 228 38.35 2.05 12.85
C ARG A 228 39.57 2.97 12.76
N GLY A 229 39.48 4.11 12.09
CA GLY A 229 40.57 5.09 11.99
C GLY A 229 40.75 6.02 13.20
N SER A 230 39.90 5.89 14.23
CA SER A 230 39.91 6.72 15.45
C SER A 230 40.42 5.97 16.70
N ARG A 231 41.14 4.85 16.51
CA ARG A 231 41.82 4.10 17.59
C ARG A 231 43.32 4.10 17.37
#